data_AF-A0A2V8PEC9-F1
#
_entry.id   AF-A0A2V8PEC9-F1
#
_cell.length_a   1.000
_cell.length_b   1.000
_cell.length_c   1.000
_cell.angle_alpha   90.00
_cell.angle_beta   90.00
_cell.angle_gamma   90.00
#
_symmetry.space_group_name_H-M   'P 1'
#
loop_
_entity.id
_entity.type
_entity.pdbx_description
1 polymer ?
#
loop_
_entity_poly.entity_id
_entity_poly.type
_entity_poly.pdbx_seq_one_letter_code
_entity_poly.pdbx_strand_id
1 'polypeptide(L)'
;MRAGTLAALFAGVPLATVNVLGQRIRRSPDDNPVDEAAQINNALSNYTKATFVSYINSVFLFRAVGVRRDIEVTLMQVSDMTAAPGGECFSLLFRGGGGPALRQNTYTVEHPALGTFKLFLVPVGTDDNGAQGYLATINRLSYKAAMTPPPSGKPSGKTKLTAPAQPQNNPQRTTTPADSPEPIKKKPPETNLFDTEPL
;
A
#
# COMPACT_ATOMS: atom_id res chain seq x y z
N MET A 1 -53.97 -47.73 -25.82
CA MET A 1 -54.14 -46.26 -25.95
C MET A 1 -52.85 -45.67 -26.50
N ARG A 2 -52.84 -44.44 -27.03
CA ARG A 2 -51.67 -43.86 -27.74
C ARG A 2 -50.76 -43.04 -26.80
N ALA A 3 -49.47 -42.97 -27.12
CA ALA A 3 -48.49 -42.14 -26.43
C ALA A 3 -48.61 -40.65 -26.82
N GLY A 4 -48.17 -39.76 -25.92
CA GLY A 4 -48.14 -38.31 -26.14
C GLY A 4 -46.88 -37.82 -26.87
N THR A 5 -46.99 -36.71 -27.59
CA THR A 5 -45.95 -36.15 -28.47
C THR A 5 -45.18 -34.99 -27.84
N LEU A 6 -43.88 -34.89 -28.14
CA LEU A 6 -43.02 -33.75 -27.85
C LEU A 6 -43.29 -32.56 -28.79
N ALA A 7 -43.29 -31.33 -28.25
CA ALA A 7 -42.73 -30.13 -28.89
C ALA A 7 -42.76 -28.92 -27.94
N ALA A 8 -41.66 -28.17 -27.86
CA ALA A 8 -41.62 -26.79 -27.36
C ALA A 8 -40.59 -26.02 -28.22
N LEU A 9 -40.90 -24.76 -28.57
CA LEU A 9 -40.21 -24.05 -29.65
C LEU A 9 -38.99 -23.27 -29.16
N PHE A 10 -37.87 -23.39 -29.89
CA PHE A 10 -36.75 -22.46 -29.79
C PHE A 10 -37.03 -21.23 -30.66
N ALA A 11 -37.16 -20.05 -30.03
CA ALA A 11 -37.30 -18.78 -30.74
C ALA A 11 -35.90 -18.18 -31.00
N GLY A 12 -35.43 -18.26 -32.24
CA GLY A 12 -34.21 -17.57 -32.69
C GLY A 12 -34.50 -16.17 -33.24
N VAL A 13 -33.64 -15.21 -32.93
CA VAL A 13 -33.62 -13.85 -33.50
C VAL A 13 -32.18 -13.59 -33.99
N PRO A 14 -31.96 -13.07 -35.21
CA PRO A 14 -30.69 -13.26 -35.90
C PRO A 14 -29.55 -12.32 -35.47
N LEU A 15 -28.31 -12.79 -35.60
CA LEU A 15 -27.14 -11.92 -35.71
C LEU A 15 -27.18 -11.19 -37.07
N ALA A 16 -27.24 -9.87 -37.04
CA ALA A 16 -27.03 -9.01 -38.20
C ALA A 16 -26.05 -7.88 -37.83
N THR A 17 -24.83 -7.94 -38.38
CA THR A 17 -23.72 -7.03 -38.05
C THR A 17 -23.72 -5.80 -38.95
N VAL A 18 -23.89 -4.59 -38.39
CA VAL A 18 -23.31 -3.33 -38.92
C VAL A 18 -23.02 -2.38 -37.74
N ASN A 19 -21.87 -1.69 -37.76
CA ASN A 19 -21.50 -0.68 -36.77
C ASN A 19 -22.35 0.60 -36.92
N VAL A 20 -22.99 1.07 -35.85
CA VAL A 20 -23.40 2.48 -35.74
C VAL A 20 -22.24 3.28 -35.18
N LEU A 21 -21.41 3.81 -36.09
CA LEU A 21 -20.37 4.81 -35.83
C LEU A 21 -21.02 6.15 -35.41
N GLY A 22 -21.59 6.22 -34.21
CA GLY A 22 -22.53 7.32 -33.88
C GLY A 22 -22.81 7.64 -32.41
N GLN A 23 -22.32 6.87 -31.43
CA GLN A 23 -22.43 7.26 -30.01
C GLN A 23 -21.45 8.40 -29.66
N ARG A 24 -21.76 9.60 -30.14
CA ARG A 24 -21.27 10.86 -29.54
C ARG A 24 -21.72 10.86 -28.08
N ILE A 25 -20.74 10.76 -27.17
CA ILE A 25 -20.93 11.19 -25.78
C ILE A 25 -21.36 12.65 -25.83
N ARG A 26 -22.65 12.91 -25.55
CA ARG A 26 -23.17 14.26 -25.32
C ARG A 26 -22.68 14.70 -23.94
N ARG A 27 -21.40 15.09 -23.85
CA ARG A 27 -20.99 15.99 -22.77
C ARG A 27 -21.86 17.24 -22.88
N SER A 28 -22.40 17.70 -21.75
CA SER A 28 -22.94 19.04 -21.70
C SER A 28 -21.77 20.03 -21.85
N PRO A 29 -21.93 21.17 -22.55
CA PRO A 29 -20.91 22.22 -22.54
C PRO A 29 -20.56 22.71 -21.13
N ASP A 30 -21.49 22.53 -20.19
CA ASP A 30 -21.39 22.92 -18.79
C ASP A 30 -20.87 21.79 -17.86
N ASP A 31 -20.39 20.66 -18.40
CA ASP A 31 -19.77 19.57 -17.61
C ASP A 31 -18.42 20.03 -17.03
N ASN A 32 -18.48 20.80 -15.95
CA ASN A 32 -17.35 21.48 -15.35
C ASN A 32 -16.54 20.50 -14.46
N PRO A 33 -15.24 20.26 -14.71
CA PRO A 33 -14.48 19.20 -14.02
C PRO A 33 -14.31 19.38 -12.50
N VAL A 34 -14.77 20.52 -11.94
CA VAL A 34 -14.87 20.73 -10.50
C VAL A 34 -15.94 19.86 -9.84
N ASP A 35 -17.00 19.45 -10.54
CA ASP A 35 -18.11 18.72 -9.94
C ASP A 35 -17.76 17.25 -9.64
N GLU A 36 -17.00 16.60 -10.53
CA GLU A 36 -16.43 15.27 -10.28
C GLU A 36 -15.42 15.31 -9.12
N ALA A 37 -14.57 16.34 -9.08
CA ALA A 37 -13.64 16.57 -7.97
C ALA A 37 -14.36 16.84 -6.64
N ALA A 38 -15.48 17.57 -6.66
CA ALA A 38 -16.30 17.83 -5.47
C ALA A 38 -16.93 16.55 -4.90
N GLN A 39 -17.41 15.65 -5.76
CA GLN A 39 -17.94 14.35 -5.33
C GLN A 39 -16.85 13.45 -4.73
N ILE A 40 -15.66 13.40 -5.34
CA ILE A 40 -14.50 12.67 -4.80
C ILE A 40 -14.09 13.23 -3.44
N ASN A 41 -14.02 14.57 -3.30
CA ASN A 41 -13.70 15.23 -2.03
C ASN A 41 -14.74 14.89 -0.93
N ASN A 42 -16.03 14.80 -1.27
CA ASN A 42 -17.06 14.41 -0.32
C ASN A 42 -16.91 12.94 0.13
N ALA A 43 -16.73 12.00 -0.81
CA ALA A 43 -16.50 10.60 -0.48
C ALA A 43 -15.26 10.39 0.41
N LEU A 44 -14.14 11.07 0.10
CA LEU A 44 -12.89 11.00 0.87
C LEU A 44 -12.90 11.85 2.16
N SER A 45 -13.89 12.73 2.35
CA SER A 45 -14.00 13.56 3.55
C SER A 45 -14.19 12.71 4.83
N ASN A 46 -14.84 11.55 4.68
CA ASN A 46 -15.21 10.68 5.79
C ASN A 46 -14.05 9.83 6.34
N TYR A 47 -12.95 9.64 5.59
CA TYR A 47 -11.81 8.82 6.02
C TYR A 47 -10.83 9.58 6.93
N THR A 48 -11.33 10.18 8.01
CA THR A 48 -10.54 10.92 9.02
C THR A 48 -9.93 9.98 10.08
N LYS A 49 -8.92 10.44 10.83
CA LYS A 49 -8.37 9.71 11.99
C LYS A 49 -9.47 9.42 13.03
N ALA A 50 -10.32 10.41 13.31
CA ALA A 50 -11.43 10.28 14.28
C ALA A 50 -12.45 9.22 13.84
N THR A 51 -12.69 9.10 12.53
CA THR A 51 -13.53 8.04 11.96
C THR A 51 -12.93 6.66 12.23
N PHE A 52 -11.65 6.43 11.92
CA PHE A 52 -11.01 5.13 12.17
C PHE A 52 -10.83 4.82 13.66
N VAL A 53 -10.64 5.81 14.53
CA VAL A 53 -10.63 5.62 16.00
C VAL A 53 -11.94 5.03 16.50
N SER A 54 -13.07 5.37 15.85
CA SER A 54 -14.40 4.82 16.19
C SER A 54 -14.59 3.35 15.80
N TYR A 55 -13.63 2.76 15.07
CA TYR A 55 -13.63 1.39 14.57
C TYR A 55 -12.41 0.57 15.03
N ILE A 56 -11.72 1.00 16.09
CA ILE A 56 -10.71 0.17 16.75
C ILE A 56 -11.39 -1.10 17.30
N ASN A 57 -10.72 -2.24 17.15
CA ASN A 57 -11.19 -3.60 17.36
C ASN A 57 -12.31 -4.08 16.41
N SER A 58 -12.69 -3.34 15.37
CA SER A 58 -13.58 -3.85 14.32
C SER A 58 -12.83 -4.67 13.25
N VAL A 59 -13.57 -5.52 12.54
CA VAL A 59 -13.04 -6.38 11.46
C VAL A 59 -13.24 -5.72 10.09
N PHE A 60 -12.18 -5.73 9.28
CA PHE A 60 -12.13 -5.27 7.91
C PHE A 60 -11.85 -6.47 6.99
N LEU A 61 -12.50 -6.51 5.82
CA LEU A 61 -12.27 -7.52 4.80
C LEU A 61 -11.34 -6.97 3.72
N PHE A 62 -10.18 -7.60 3.55
CA PHE A 62 -9.19 -7.24 2.52
C PHE A 62 -9.27 -8.21 1.34
N ARG A 63 -9.54 -7.68 0.14
CA ARG A 63 -9.57 -8.42 -1.13
C ARG A 63 -8.36 -8.09 -1.99
N ALA A 64 -7.63 -9.14 -2.40
CA ALA A 64 -6.52 -9.04 -3.34
C ALA A 64 -6.99 -9.38 -4.77
N VAL A 65 -6.47 -8.67 -5.77
CA VAL A 65 -6.76 -9.01 -7.18
C VAL A 65 -6.24 -10.42 -7.49
N GLY A 66 -7.12 -11.29 -7.99
CA GLY A 66 -6.80 -12.68 -8.34
C GLY A 66 -6.91 -13.70 -7.20
N VAL A 67 -7.15 -13.27 -5.95
CA VAL A 67 -7.36 -14.19 -4.80
C VAL A 67 -8.86 -14.44 -4.60
N ARG A 68 -9.24 -15.71 -4.40
CA ARG A 68 -10.65 -16.16 -4.30
C ARG A 68 -11.27 -16.07 -2.90
N ARG A 69 -10.52 -15.64 -1.89
CA ARG A 69 -10.98 -15.51 -0.51
C ARG A 69 -10.60 -14.13 0.02
N ASP A 70 -11.55 -13.52 0.69
CA ASP A 70 -11.33 -12.33 1.50
C ASP A 70 -10.47 -12.71 2.72
N ILE A 71 -9.69 -11.76 3.22
CA ILE A 71 -8.86 -11.94 4.42
C ILE A 71 -9.34 -10.97 5.49
N GLU A 72 -9.80 -11.52 6.60
CA GLU A 72 -10.20 -10.76 7.78
C GLU A 72 -8.97 -10.21 8.51
N VAL A 73 -9.02 -8.91 8.83
CA VAL A 73 -8.07 -8.25 9.71
C VAL A 73 -8.80 -7.38 10.73
N THR A 74 -8.25 -7.26 11.94
CA THR A 74 -8.78 -6.39 12.99
C THR A 74 -7.98 -5.09 13.06
N LEU A 75 -8.63 -3.93 13.12
CA LEU A 75 -7.94 -2.65 13.35
C LEU A 75 -7.54 -2.53 14.82
N MET A 76 -6.26 -2.69 15.14
CA MET A 76 -5.76 -2.69 16.53
C MET A 76 -5.48 -1.29 17.06
N GLN A 77 -4.96 -0.38 16.22
CA GLN A 77 -4.49 0.92 16.66
C GLN A 77 -4.55 1.97 15.53
N VAL A 78 -4.85 3.21 15.93
CA VAL A 78 -4.73 4.41 15.08
C VAL A 78 -3.72 5.35 15.72
N SER A 79 -2.63 5.66 15.01
CA SER A 79 -1.52 6.48 15.53
C SER A 79 -1.39 7.78 14.75
N ASP A 80 -1.17 8.89 15.47
CA ASP A 80 -0.91 10.19 14.85
C ASP A 80 0.48 10.25 14.19
N MET A 81 0.64 11.09 13.17
CA MET A 81 1.89 11.28 12.43
C MET A 81 2.06 12.74 11.99
N THR A 82 3.30 13.17 11.78
CA THR A 82 3.61 14.56 11.37
C THR A 82 2.95 14.91 10.03
N ALA A 83 1.91 15.75 10.08
CA ALA A 83 1.17 16.22 8.92
C ALA A 83 1.75 17.52 8.32
N ALA A 84 1.42 17.78 7.05
CA ALA A 84 1.56 19.12 6.48
C ALA A 84 0.58 20.11 7.16
N PRO A 85 0.88 21.43 7.20
CA PRO A 85 0.02 22.42 7.84
C PRO A 85 -1.44 22.34 7.40
N GLY A 86 -2.37 22.34 8.35
CA GLY A 86 -3.81 22.22 8.11
C GLY A 86 -4.28 20.88 7.49
N GLY A 87 -3.37 19.92 7.26
CA GLY A 87 -3.69 18.55 6.88
C GLY A 87 -3.75 17.60 8.07
N GLU A 88 -3.92 16.32 7.78
CA GLU A 88 -3.99 15.23 8.75
C GLU A 88 -3.11 14.07 8.25
N CYS A 89 -2.34 13.44 9.13
CA CYS A 89 -1.51 12.28 8.79
C CYS A 89 -1.58 11.27 9.94
N PHE A 90 -1.86 10.01 9.62
CA PHE A 90 -1.99 8.96 10.62
C PHE A 90 -1.70 7.59 10.03
N SER A 91 -1.39 6.62 10.90
CA SER A 91 -1.28 5.21 10.52
C SER A 91 -2.34 4.35 11.19
N LEU A 92 -2.72 3.28 10.49
CA LEU A 92 -3.65 2.24 10.90
C LEU A 92 -2.87 0.93 11.02
N LEU A 93 -2.84 0.34 12.22
CA LEU A 93 -2.24 -0.98 12.46
C LEU A 93 -3.33 -2.05 12.48
N PHE A 94 -3.28 -2.95 11.51
CA PHE A 94 -4.18 -4.09 11.40
C PHE A 94 -3.48 -5.39 11.81
N ARG A 95 -4.22 -6.32 12.41
CA ARG A 95 -3.79 -7.68 12.79
C ARG A 95 -4.56 -8.72 11.97
N GLY A 96 -3.88 -9.63 11.29
CA GLY A 96 -4.53 -10.67 10.51
C GLY A 96 -5.26 -11.71 11.36
N GLY A 97 -6.50 -12.07 11.01
CA GLY A 97 -7.34 -13.05 11.69
C GLY A 97 -6.94 -14.53 11.50
N GLY A 98 -5.74 -14.79 10.99
CA GLY A 98 -5.29 -16.12 10.56
C GLY A 98 -5.54 -16.36 9.06
N GLY A 99 -4.49 -16.72 8.33
CA GLY A 99 -4.53 -16.91 6.87
C GLY A 99 -3.17 -16.67 6.21
N PRO A 100 -3.11 -16.65 4.86
CA PRO A 100 -1.88 -16.32 4.15
C PRO A 100 -1.44 -14.88 4.43
N ALA A 101 -0.16 -14.69 4.76
CA ALA A 101 0.40 -13.37 4.99
C ALA A 101 0.29 -12.50 3.71
N LEU A 102 -0.32 -11.32 3.84
CA LEU A 102 -0.43 -10.38 2.73
C LEU A 102 0.93 -9.75 2.41
N ARG A 103 1.20 -9.57 1.12
CA ARG A 103 2.37 -8.83 0.64
C ARG A 103 2.07 -7.34 0.59
N GLN A 104 3.10 -6.52 0.44
CA GLN A 104 2.93 -5.09 0.18
C GLN A 104 2.18 -4.86 -1.14
N ASN A 105 0.98 -4.29 -1.09
CA ASN A 105 0.15 -3.97 -2.26
C ASN A 105 -1.00 -3.02 -1.89
N THR A 106 -1.74 -2.54 -2.89
CA THR A 106 -3.05 -1.89 -2.72
C THR A 106 -4.15 -2.96 -2.73
N TYR A 107 -4.88 -3.06 -1.63
CA TYR A 107 -6.02 -3.97 -1.46
C TYR A 107 -7.34 -3.21 -1.58
N THR A 108 -8.38 -3.88 -2.08
CA THR A 108 -9.76 -3.40 -1.89
C THR A 108 -10.17 -3.77 -0.47
N VAL A 109 -10.68 -2.79 0.28
CA VAL A 109 -11.07 -2.92 1.68
C VAL A 109 -12.56 -2.73 1.80
N GLU A 110 -13.24 -3.61 2.54
CA GLU A 110 -14.65 -3.49 2.87
C GLU A 110 -14.85 -3.50 4.39
N HIS A 111 -15.70 -2.60 4.90
CA HIS A 111 -16.09 -2.53 6.30
C HIS A 111 -17.54 -2.02 6.42
N PRO A 112 -18.43 -2.65 7.20
CA PRO A 112 -19.89 -2.43 7.12
C PRO A 112 -20.35 -0.97 7.22
N ALA A 113 -19.69 -0.16 8.07
CA ALA A 113 -20.04 1.25 8.28
C ALA A 113 -19.15 2.25 7.51
N LEU A 114 -18.20 1.76 6.70
CA LEU A 114 -17.32 2.59 5.86
C LEU A 114 -17.44 2.28 4.36
N GLY A 115 -18.23 1.26 3.99
CA GLY A 115 -18.38 0.82 2.61
C GLY A 115 -17.10 0.17 2.07
N THR A 116 -16.84 0.38 0.77
CA THR A 116 -15.74 -0.25 0.04
C THR A 116 -14.78 0.81 -0.51
N PHE A 117 -13.50 0.69 -0.16
CA PHE A 117 -12.44 1.63 -0.55
C PHE A 117 -11.15 0.86 -0.87
N LYS A 118 -10.01 1.57 -0.97
CA LYS A 118 -8.69 0.94 -1.20
C LYS A 118 -7.66 1.48 -0.22
N LEU A 119 -6.84 0.59 0.33
CA LEU A 119 -5.67 0.93 1.14
C LEU A 119 -4.41 0.32 0.55
N PHE A 120 -3.32 1.10 0.54
CA PHE A 120 -1.97 0.56 0.40
C PHE A 120 -1.50 0.05 1.76
N LEU A 121 -1.07 -1.21 1.80
CA LEU A 121 -0.70 -1.91 3.02
C LEU A 121 0.72 -2.44 2.94
N VAL A 122 1.44 -2.39 4.07
CA VAL A 122 2.77 -2.98 4.24
C VAL A 122 2.77 -3.97 5.40
N PRO A 123 3.30 -5.20 5.26
CA PRO A 123 3.49 -6.11 6.40
C PRO A 123 4.62 -5.61 7.30
N VAL A 124 4.44 -5.71 8.62
CA VAL A 124 5.37 -5.11 9.63
C VAL A 124 5.89 -6.09 10.68
N GLY A 125 5.83 -7.39 10.40
CA GLY A 125 6.15 -8.47 11.35
C GLY A 125 4.91 -9.03 12.05
N THR A 126 5.10 -9.96 12.99
CA THR A 126 4.02 -10.63 13.75
C THR A 126 3.91 -10.08 15.17
N ASP A 127 2.73 -10.19 15.77
CA ASP A 127 2.55 -10.00 17.22
C ASP A 127 3.12 -11.19 18.03
N ASP A 128 3.09 -11.08 19.36
CA ASP A 128 3.56 -12.11 20.30
C ASP A 128 2.80 -13.45 20.17
N ASN A 129 1.65 -13.46 19.48
CA ASN A 129 0.84 -14.64 19.21
C ASN A 129 1.06 -15.20 17.78
N GLY A 130 2.03 -14.65 17.04
CA GLY A 130 2.34 -15.05 15.66
C GLY A 130 1.40 -14.48 14.58
N ALA A 131 0.47 -13.59 14.93
CA ALA A 131 -0.45 -12.99 13.96
C ALA A 131 0.23 -11.87 13.16
N GLN A 132 0.22 -11.97 11.83
CA GLN A 132 0.84 -10.98 10.93
C GLN A 132 0.17 -9.60 11.10
N GLY A 133 0.98 -8.60 11.43
CA GLY A 133 0.59 -7.20 11.46
C GLY A 133 0.82 -6.50 10.12
N TYR A 134 -0.03 -5.50 9.83
CA TYR A 134 0.03 -4.67 8.62
C TYR A 134 -0.18 -3.19 8.97
N LEU A 135 0.63 -2.29 8.40
CA LEU A 135 0.37 -0.84 8.45
C LEU A 135 -0.24 -0.34 7.15
N ALA A 136 -1.16 0.63 7.26
CA ALA A 136 -1.48 1.59 6.22
C ALA A 136 -1.24 3.01 6.76
N THR A 137 -0.72 3.93 5.93
CA THR A 137 -0.54 5.34 6.29
C THR A 137 -1.44 6.20 5.40
N ILE A 138 -2.24 7.07 6.02
CA ILE A 138 -3.18 7.96 5.33
C ILE A 138 -2.69 9.39 5.51
N ASN A 139 -2.46 10.08 4.38
CA ASN A 139 -2.12 11.50 4.32
C ASN A 139 -3.30 12.26 3.69
N ARG A 140 -3.88 13.22 4.42
CA ARG A 140 -4.97 14.07 3.94
C ARG A 140 -4.47 15.50 3.85
N LEU A 141 -4.19 15.94 2.63
CA LEU A 141 -3.64 17.25 2.34
C LEU A 141 -4.76 18.30 2.29
N SER A 142 -4.58 19.45 2.93
CA SER A 142 -5.49 20.57 2.74
C SER A 142 -5.08 21.40 1.52
N TYR A 143 -5.99 21.55 0.56
CA TYR A 143 -5.78 22.32 -0.67
C TYR A 143 -5.38 23.78 -0.38
N LYS A 144 -5.99 24.38 0.66
CA LYS A 144 -5.67 25.73 1.16
C LYS A 144 -4.21 25.88 1.58
N ALA A 145 -3.64 24.92 2.31
CA ALA A 145 -2.24 25.00 2.74
C ALA A 145 -1.28 24.61 1.60
N ALA A 146 -1.62 23.60 0.80
CA ALA A 146 -0.81 23.21 -0.36
C ALA A 146 -0.64 24.34 -1.40
N MET A 147 -1.61 25.26 -1.50
CA MET A 147 -1.56 26.45 -2.35
C MET A 147 -1.17 27.74 -1.62
N THR A 148 -0.88 27.67 -0.32
CA THR A 148 -0.22 28.77 0.40
C THR A 148 1.28 28.51 0.33
N PRO A 149 2.05 29.18 -0.56
CA PRO A 149 3.49 29.01 -0.57
C PRO A 149 4.07 29.39 0.81
N PRO A 150 5.17 28.75 1.25
CA PRO A 150 5.85 29.19 2.46
C PRO A 150 6.18 30.69 2.33
N PRO A 151 5.99 31.49 3.41
CA PRO A 151 6.14 32.93 3.32
C PRO A 151 7.53 33.26 2.74
N SER A 152 7.54 34.04 1.67
CA SER A 152 8.74 34.37 0.90
C SER A 152 9.62 35.38 1.64
N GLY A 153 10.13 34.94 2.79
CA GLY A 153 11.16 35.62 3.54
C GLY A 153 12.36 35.84 2.65
N LYS A 154 12.54 37.10 2.21
CA LYS A 154 13.76 37.55 1.54
C LYS A 154 14.95 37.07 2.38
N PRO A 155 16.05 36.55 1.79
CA PRO A 155 17.26 36.19 2.52
C PRO A 155 17.98 37.45 3.03
N SER A 156 17.39 38.08 4.06
CA SER A 156 17.89 39.28 4.74
C SER A 156 18.95 38.88 5.77
N GLY A 157 20.05 38.34 5.27
CA GLY A 157 21.14 37.82 6.09
C GLY A 157 22.40 37.62 5.27
N LYS A 158 23.30 38.62 5.30
CA LYS A 158 24.68 38.45 4.83
C LYS A 158 25.50 37.68 5.88
N THR A 159 25.10 36.45 6.20
CA THR A 159 25.90 35.55 7.04
C THR A 159 27.15 35.13 6.26
N LYS A 160 28.26 35.83 6.55
CA LYS A 160 29.60 35.50 6.05
C LYS A 160 29.90 34.03 6.31
N LEU A 161 29.95 33.22 5.25
CA LEU A 161 30.27 31.80 5.35
C LEU A 161 31.67 31.65 5.95
N THR A 162 31.71 31.28 7.23
CA THR A 162 32.93 31.08 8.00
C THR A 162 32.90 29.63 8.44
N ALA A 163 33.74 28.79 7.84
CA ALA A 163 33.70 27.35 8.08
C ALA A 163 34.00 27.05 9.56
N PRO A 164 33.27 26.13 10.21
CA PRO A 164 33.67 25.60 11.51
C PRO A 164 35.06 24.97 11.39
N ALA A 165 35.99 25.34 12.27
CA ALA A 165 37.32 24.75 12.30
C ALA A 165 37.22 23.27 12.69
N GLN A 166 37.64 22.38 11.79
CA GLN A 166 37.63 20.93 12.01
C GLN A 166 38.75 20.56 13.01
N PRO A 167 38.45 19.95 14.17
CA PRO A 167 39.49 19.58 15.13
C PRO A 167 40.38 18.46 14.58
N GLN A 168 41.62 18.79 14.23
CA GLN A 168 42.65 17.77 13.98
C GLN A 168 43.15 17.21 15.31
N ASN A 169 43.15 15.89 15.46
CA ASN A 169 44.16 15.20 16.26
C ASN A 169 44.54 13.86 15.61
N ASN A 170 45.79 13.44 15.77
CA ASN A 170 46.54 12.48 14.95
C ASN A 170 47.84 12.10 15.71
N PRO A 171 48.62 11.04 15.40
CA PRO A 171 48.41 9.79 14.62
C PRO A 171 48.73 8.52 15.48
N GLN A 172 49.21 7.44 14.83
CA GLN A 172 49.88 6.23 15.37
C GLN A 172 48.97 5.17 16.04
N ARG A 173 49.11 3.84 15.80
CA ARG A 173 50.03 3.02 14.96
C ARG A 173 49.40 1.59 14.80
N THR A 174 49.79 0.60 13.98
CA THR A 174 51.00 0.32 13.14
C THR A 174 50.67 -0.65 11.97
N THR A 175 51.49 -0.64 10.91
CA THR A 175 51.82 -1.74 9.95
C THR A 175 50.73 -2.66 9.37
N THR A 176 50.59 -2.59 8.04
CA THR A 176 50.25 -3.72 7.17
C THR A 176 51.48 -4.08 6.32
N PRO A 177 51.97 -5.33 6.33
CA PRO A 177 52.56 -5.96 5.15
C PRO A 177 51.45 -6.74 4.40
N ALA A 178 51.50 -7.04 3.11
CA ALA A 178 52.24 -6.60 1.94
C ALA A 178 51.88 -7.65 0.87
N ASP A 179 51.84 -7.23 -0.39
CA ASP A 179 51.81 -8.11 -1.57
C ASP A 179 50.53 -8.92 -1.88
N SER A 180 50.33 -9.14 -3.18
CA SER A 180 49.25 -9.95 -3.78
C SER A 180 49.87 -11.08 -4.60
N PRO A 181 49.24 -12.27 -4.63
CA PRO A 181 49.27 -13.05 -5.87
C PRO A 181 47.88 -13.52 -6.35
N GLU A 182 47.89 -14.11 -7.55
CA GLU A 182 46.76 -14.45 -8.43
C GLU A 182 45.78 -15.56 -7.95
N PRO A 183 44.60 -15.71 -8.60
CA PRO A 183 43.48 -16.49 -8.08
C PRO A 183 43.56 -18.00 -8.33
N ILE A 184 43.05 -18.78 -7.37
CA ILE A 184 42.92 -20.25 -7.46
C ILE A 184 41.45 -20.69 -7.32
N LYS A 185 41.08 -21.71 -8.10
CA LYS A 185 39.71 -22.23 -8.29
C LYS A 185 39.19 -22.96 -7.03
N LYS A 186 37.91 -22.77 -6.68
CA LYS A 186 37.25 -23.57 -5.62
C LYS A 186 36.76 -24.92 -6.15
N LYS A 187 37.15 -26.01 -5.46
CA LYS A 187 36.62 -27.38 -5.60
C LYS A 187 35.29 -27.50 -4.81
N PRO A 188 34.35 -28.39 -5.18
CA PRO A 188 33.14 -28.63 -4.39
C PRO A 188 33.45 -29.19 -2.97
N PRO A 189 32.56 -29.00 -1.98
CA PRO A 189 32.73 -29.55 -0.64
C PRO A 189 32.56 -31.07 -0.62
N GLU A 190 33.40 -31.76 0.14
CA GLU A 190 33.34 -33.20 0.35
C GLU A 190 32.47 -33.55 1.57
N THR A 191 31.60 -34.53 1.43
CA THR A 191 30.77 -35.06 2.52
C THR A 191 31.60 -35.93 3.45
N ASN A 192 31.78 -35.51 4.70
CA ASN A 192 32.31 -36.37 5.75
C ASN A 192 31.22 -37.33 6.24
N LEU A 193 31.30 -38.59 5.80
CA LEU A 193 30.49 -39.71 6.25
C LEU A 193 31.40 -40.69 6.98
N PHE A 194 31.53 -40.54 8.30
CA PHE A 194 32.25 -41.48 9.16
C PHE A 194 31.56 -41.55 10.52
N ASP A 195 30.84 -42.66 10.75
CA ASP A 195 30.70 -43.31 12.06
C ASP A 195 30.22 -44.74 11.81
N THR A 196 31.18 -45.64 11.54
CA THR A 196 30.96 -47.08 11.43
C THR A 196 32.23 -47.82 11.87
N GLU A 197 32.21 -48.40 13.07
CA GLU A 197 33.07 -49.54 13.44
C GLU A 197 32.30 -50.52 14.35
N PRO A 198 32.70 -51.80 14.44
CA PRO A 198 31.78 -52.88 14.80
C PRO A 198 32.11 -53.61 16.11
N LEU A 199 31.08 -54.23 16.72
CA LEU A 199 31.03 -55.68 17.04
C LEU A 199 29.63 -56.09 17.53
#